data_AF-A0A1F8KIG3-F1
#
_entry.id   AF-A0A1F8KIG3-F1
#
_cell.length_a   1.000
_cell.length_b   1.000
_cell.length_c   1.000
_cell.angle_alpha   90.00
_cell.angle_beta   90.00
_cell.angle_gamma   90.00
#
_symmetry.space_group_name_H-M   'P 1'
#
loop_
_entity.id
_entity.type
_entity.pdbx_description
1 polymer ?
#
loop_
_entity_poly.entity_id
_entity_poly.type
_entity_poly.pdbx_seq_one_letter_code
_entity_poly.pdbx_strand_id
1 'polypeptide(L)'
;MFEFDIKAKNGLARAGIFHTPHGVLNTPVFAPVGTQATVKTVTPDQLSELGASLVLSNTYHLYLRPGDKLIAKMGGLHAFMQWHHPILTDSGGYQVFSLANTRKIDADGVIFKSHIDGSTHRFTPEKSIQIQENLGADIIMAFDECADPNNSEYIQLAMQRTHDWAERSLKAHTREDQALFGIVQGGVDLEMRVGSADFISSLPFLGIAIGGLSVGETKKDMHRVLEIINSHLPENKPRYLMGVGTPEDLINGISRGIDIFDCVLPTRLARHHSAFSKQGRLNMMNATFASDPLPIDDGCHCYTCQTFTRAYIRHLVVAKEMLAGTLLSIHNLHALVELVKEIREMILAGIFEENVPMLLDRWGNNANREKQ
;
A
#
# COMPACT_ATOMS: atom_id res chain seq x y z
N MET A 1 -10.93 12.93 -16.66
CA MET A 1 -9.83 13.25 -15.72
C MET A 1 -9.12 11.98 -15.31
N PHE A 2 -9.87 11.00 -14.77
CA PHE A 2 -9.34 9.67 -14.46
C PHE A 2 -9.47 8.73 -15.66
N GLU A 3 -8.33 8.39 -16.25
CA GLU A 3 -8.21 7.45 -17.37
C GLU A 3 -7.02 6.53 -17.10
N PHE A 4 -7.17 5.24 -17.41
CA PHE A 4 -6.12 4.25 -17.26
C PHE A 4 -5.71 3.72 -18.64
N ASP A 5 -4.55 4.18 -19.10
CA ASP A 5 -3.98 3.77 -20.38
C ASP A 5 -3.00 2.60 -20.17
N ILE A 6 -3.28 1.43 -20.73
CA ILE A 6 -2.28 0.35 -20.80
C ILE A 6 -1.34 0.65 -21.97
N LYS A 7 -0.04 0.79 -21.69
CA LYS A 7 1.00 1.07 -22.70
C LYS A 7 1.67 -0.19 -23.21
N ALA A 8 1.88 -1.18 -22.34
CA ALA A 8 2.40 -2.49 -22.72
C ALA A 8 1.89 -3.59 -21.79
N LYS A 9 1.98 -4.82 -22.27
CA LYS A 9 1.74 -6.03 -21.48
C LYS A 9 2.84 -7.05 -21.75
N ASN A 10 3.13 -7.85 -20.74
CA ASN A 10 3.96 -9.04 -20.89
C ASN A 10 3.39 -10.12 -19.95
N GLY A 11 2.80 -11.16 -20.53
CA GLY A 11 1.91 -12.07 -19.80
C GLY A 11 0.72 -11.31 -19.19
N LEU A 12 0.48 -11.50 -17.89
CA LEU A 12 -0.55 -10.77 -17.14
C LEU A 12 -0.09 -9.41 -16.62
N ALA A 13 1.22 -9.15 -16.63
CA ALA A 13 1.78 -7.90 -16.14
C ALA A 13 1.47 -6.75 -17.10
N ARG A 14 1.20 -5.57 -16.54
CA ARG A 14 0.76 -4.38 -17.30
C ARG A 14 1.61 -3.18 -16.92
N ALA A 15 2.10 -2.46 -17.93
CA ALA A 15 2.66 -1.14 -17.75
C ALA A 15 1.64 -0.10 -18.22
N GLY A 16 1.09 0.70 -17.28
CA GLY A 16 0.02 1.64 -17.58
C GLY A 16 0.29 3.06 -17.12
N ILE A 17 -0.62 3.98 -17.43
CA ILE A 17 -0.62 5.36 -16.94
C ILE A 17 -2.02 5.66 -16.41
N PHE A 18 -2.13 5.98 -15.12
CA PHE A 18 -3.37 6.47 -14.54
C PHE A 18 -3.28 7.99 -14.34
N HIS A 19 -4.19 8.73 -14.96
CA HIS A 19 -4.21 10.19 -14.89
C HIS A 19 -4.98 10.66 -13.65
N THR A 20 -4.41 11.60 -12.89
CA THR A 20 -5.03 12.16 -11.68
C THR A 20 -4.80 13.68 -11.63
N PRO A 21 -5.56 14.46 -10.83
CA PRO A 21 -5.42 15.92 -10.77
C PRO A 21 -4.01 16.39 -10.37
N HIS A 22 -3.32 15.67 -9.48
CA HIS A 22 -1.99 16.06 -8.98
C HIS A 22 -0.83 15.34 -9.68
N GLY A 23 -1.07 14.72 -10.83
CA GLY A 23 -0.04 14.11 -11.66
C GLY A 23 -0.43 12.76 -12.26
N VAL A 24 0.47 12.19 -13.04
CA VAL A 24 0.28 10.86 -13.64
C VAL A 24 0.92 9.77 -12.76
N LEU A 25 0.26 8.63 -12.67
CA LEU A 25 0.79 7.43 -12.03
C LEU A 25 1.23 6.43 -13.09
N ASN A 26 2.54 6.24 -13.23
CA ASN A 26 3.11 5.17 -14.03
C ASN A 26 2.98 3.85 -13.27
N THR A 27 2.20 2.89 -13.78
CA THR A 27 1.98 1.59 -13.14
C THR A 27 2.85 0.48 -13.75
N PRO A 28 3.32 -0.53 -13.02
CA PRO A 28 3.09 -0.73 -11.59
C PRO A 28 3.73 0.38 -10.74
N VAL A 29 3.17 0.66 -9.56
CA VAL A 29 3.65 1.69 -8.62
C VAL A 29 3.58 1.19 -7.18
N PHE A 30 4.59 1.54 -6.39
CA PHE A 30 4.59 1.34 -4.95
C PHE A 30 4.32 2.66 -4.23
N ALA A 31 3.37 2.67 -3.31
CA ALA A 31 3.00 3.81 -2.49
C ALA A 31 3.59 3.69 -1.07
N PRO A 32 4.58 4.52 -0.71
CA PRO A 32 5.00 4.70 0.68
C PRO A 32 3.80 5.11 1.56
N VAL A 33 3.68 4.50 2.74
CA VAL A 33 2.55 4.75 3.64
C VAL A 33 2.84 5.87 4.65
N GLY A 34 2.04 6.93 4.56
CA GLY A 34 1.98 8.04 5.49
C GLY A 34 0.83 7.91 6.50
N THR A 35 1.13 7.45 7.71
CA THR A 35 0.06 7.15 8.69
C THR A 35 -0.61 8.39 9.28
N GLN A 36 0.13 9.49 9.44
CA GLN A 36 -0.36 10.72 10.10
C GLN A 36 0.08 11.94 9.31
N ALA A 37 -0.25 11.98 8.01
CA ALA A 37 0.18 13.04 7.09
C ALA A 37 1.71 13.16 6.99
N THR A 38 2.42 12.03 7.19
CA THR A 38 3.87 11.93 7.04
C THR A 38 4.24 10.48 6.83
N VAL A 39 5.06 10.21 5.80
CA VAL A 39 5.80 8.96 5.71
C VAL A 39 6.89 9.02 6.75
N LYS A 40 6.84 8.10 7.71
CA LYS A 40 7.65 8.20 8.93
C LYS A 40 9.14 8.33 8.59
N THR A 41 9.80 9.27 9.24
CA THR A 41 11.25 9.54 9.20
C THR A 41 11.80 10.19 7.93
N VAL A 42 10.97 10.46 6.92
CA VAL A 42 11.44 11.11 5.67
C VAL A 42 10.60 12.34 5.35
N THR A 43 11.22 13.33 4.72
CA THR A 43 10.54 14.54 4.23
C THR A 43 9.86 14.29 2.87
N PRO A 44 8.90 15.13 2.46
CA PRO A 44 8.35 15.10 1.10
C PRO A 44 9.43 15.20 0.02
N ASP A 45 10.40 16.10 0.18
CA ASP A 45 11.51 16.26 -0.79
C ASP A 45 12.31 14.97 -0.95
N GLN A 46 12.64 14.30 0.17
CA GLN A 46 13.33 13.01 0.13
C GLN A 46 12.49 11.94 -0.59
N LEU A 47 11.17 11.91 -0.41
CA LEU A 47 10.29 10.98 -1.15
C LEU A 47 10.29 11.28 -2.66
N SER A 48 10.26 12.57 -3.04
CA SER A 48 10.33 12.99 -4.44
C SER A 48 11.69 12.66 -5.06
N GLU A 49 12.80 12.84 -4.35
CA GLU A 49 14.14 12.45 -4.80
C GLU A 49 14.28 10.94 -5.02
N LEU A 50 13.60 10.13 -4.20
CA LEU A 50 13.48 8.68 -4.40
C LEU A 50 12.65 8.32 -5.65
N GLY A 51 11.91 9.28 -6.20
CA GLY A 51 11.00 9.12 -7.32
C GLY A 51 9.73 8.36 -6.96
N ALA A 52 9.28 8.45 -5.70
CA ALA A 52 7.93 8.04 -5.35
C ALA A 52 6.93 8.98 -6.04
N SER A 53 5.93 8.41 -6.71
CA SER A 53 4.90 9.17 -7.42
C SER A 53 3.52 9.08 -6.76
N LEU A 54 3.37 8.26 -5.73
CA LEU A 54 2.13 8.05 -4.99
C LEU A 54 2.46 7.87 -3.52
N VAL A 55 1.65 8.44 -2.61
CA VAL A 55 1.70 8.13 -1.18
C VAL A 55 0.33 7.66 -0.73
N LEU A 56 0.29 6.64 0.13
CA LEU A 56 -0.93 6.25 0.82
C LEU A 56 -1.04 7.03 2.13
N SER A 57 -2.22 7.57 2.45
CA SER A 57 -2.51 8.19 3.74
C SER A 57 -3.64 7.48 4.49
N ASN A 58 -3.46 7.25 5.79
CA ASN A 58 -4.45 6.52 6.58
C ASN A 58 -5.57 7.45 7.10
N THR A 59 -6.78 7.25 6.59
CA THR A 59 -7.99 8.01 6.91
C THR A 59 -8.34 7.91 8.39
N TYR A 60 -8.26 6.71 8.96
CA TYR A 60 -8.58 6.47 10.38
C TYR A 60 -7.76 7.35 11.33
N HIS A 61 -6.45 7.44 11.10
CA HIS A 61 -5.57 8.20 11.97
C HIS A 61 -5.76 9.71 11.79
N LEU A 62 -5.90 10.17 10.54
CA LEU A 62 -6.11 11.59 10.25
C LEU A 62 -7.46 12.10 10.75
N TYR A 63 -8.49 11.28 10.69
CA TYR A 63 -9.79 11.59 11.30
C TYR A 63 -9.69 11.80 12.81
N LEU A 64 -8.97 10.93 13.52
CA LEU A 64 -8.83 11.04 14.97
C LEU A 64 -7.92 12.20 15.37
N ARG A 65 -6.80 12.37 14.65
CA ARG A 65 -5.86 13.46 14.88
C ARG A 65 -5.07 13.78 13.60
N PRO A 66 -5.14 15.02 13.09
CA PRO A 66 -5.69 16.21 13.75
C PRO A 66 -7.18 16.46 13.51
N GLY A 67 -7.85 15.61 12.75
CA GLY A 67 -9.23 15.80 12.27
C GLY A 67 -9.26 16.25 10.82
N ASP A 68 -10.13 15.64 10.04
CA ASP A 68 -10.32 15.88 8.60
C ASP A 68 -10.77 17.32 8.31
N LYS A 69 -11.63 17.88 9.17
CA LYS A 69 -12.07 19.28 9.06
C LYS A 69 -10.94 20.29 9.19
N LEU A 70 -9.95 20.02 10.06
CA LEU A 70 -8.79 20.90 10.18
C LEU A 70 -7.96 20.83 8.90
N ILE A 71 -7.70 19.63 8.39
CA ILE A 71 -6.92 19.41 7.17
C ILE A 71 -7.59 20.11 5.98
N ALA A 72 -8.91 19.94 5.81
CA ALA A 72 -9.68 20.66 4.80
C ALA A 72 -9.52 22.18 4.93
N LYS A 73 -9.65 22.72 6.15
CA LYS A 73 -9.47 24.16 6.43
C LYS A 73 -8.04 24.65 6.11
N MET A 74 -7.03 23.79 6.23
CA MET A 74 -5.64 24.10 5.91
C MET A 74 -5.29 23.93 4.42
N GLY A 75 -6.29 23.67 3.56
CA GLY A 75 -6.09 23.56 2.11
C GLY A 75 -6.02 22.12 1.59
N GLY A 76 -6.48 21.14 2.37
CA GLY A 76 -6.43 19.73 2.00
C GLY A 76 -5.12 19.06 2.38
N LEU A 77 -5.04 17.74 2.22
CA LEU A 77 -3.95 16.93 2.70
C LEU A 77 -2.63 17.24 1.97
N HIS A 78 -2.66 17.44 0.64
CA HIS A 78 -1.49 17.82 -0.15
C HIS A 78 -0.81 19.07 0.41
N ALA A 79 -1.57 20.15 0.62
CA ALA A 79 -1.06 21.39 1.20
C ALA A 79 -0.61 21.20 2.65
N PHE A 80 -1.36 20.43 3.44
CA PHE A 80 -1.07 20.19 4.85
C PHE A 80 0.26 19.45 5.07
N MET A 81 0.59 18.47 4.21
CA MET A 81 1.82 17.68 4.32
C MET A 81 2.91 18.05 3.31
N GLN A 82 2.67 19.09 2.49
CA GLN A 82 3.57 19.54 1.41
C GLN A 82 3.96 18.42 0.44
N TRP A 83 2.97 17.61 0.05
CA TRP A 83 3.12 16.58 -0.98
C TRP A 83 2.30 16.97 -2.19
N HIS A 84 2.97 17.25 -3.31
CA HIS A 84 2.35 17.81 -4.53
C HIS A 84 2.12 16.78 -5.63
N HIS A 85 2.35 15.50 -5.33
CA HIS A 85 2.03 14.38 -6.21
C HIS A 85 0.75 13.68 -5.74
N PRO A 86 0.25 12.68 -6.48
CA PRO A 86 -0.99 12.01 -6.11
C PRO A 86 -0.96 11.38 -4.72
N ILE A 87 -2.11 11.40 -4.05
CA ILE A 87 -2.36 10.73 -2.77
C ILE A 87 -3.49 9.72 -2.92
N LEU A 88 -3.29 8.53 -2.34
CA LEU A 88 -4.33 7.55 -2.11
C LEU A 88 -4.71 7.55 -0.63
N THR A 89 -5.99 7.55 -0.29
CA THR A 89 -6.45 7.30 1.09
C THR A 89 -7.12 5.95 1.21
N ASP A 90 -6.87 5.25 2.31
CA ASP A 90 -7.67 4.08 2.67
C ASP A 90 -9.05 4.45 3.20
N SER A 91 -9.95 3.48 3.32
CA SER A 91 -11.32 3.70 3.82
C SER A 91 -11.39 3.85 5.35
N GLY A 92 -10.33 3.46 6.05
CA GLY A 92 -10.31 3.25 7.50
C GLY A 92 -10.91 1.91 7.98
N GLY A 93 -11.48 1.10 7.09
CA GLY A 93 -12.11 -0.19 7.43
C GLY A 93 -11.13 -1.18 8.07
N TYR A 94 -9.91 -1.28 7.54
CA TYR A 94 -8.88 -2.17 8.07
C TYR A 94 -8.38 -1.78 9.47
N GLN A 95 -8.20 -0.49 9.78
CA GLN A 95 -7.76 -0.07 11.11
C GLN A 95 -8.83 -0.39 12.15
N VAL A 96 -10.10 -0.22 11.78
CA VAL A 96 -11.21 -0.68 12.62
C VAL A 96 -11.18 -2.22 12.74
N PHE A 97 -10.84 -2.95 11.68
CA PHE A 97 -10.58 -4.39 11.75
C PHE A 97 -9.45 -4.76 12.72
N SER A 98 -8.37 -3.98 12.80
CA SER A 98 -7.27 -4.25 13.73
C SER A 98 -7.64 -4.04 15.20
N LEU A 99 -8.78 -3.38 15.49
CA LEU A 99 -9.29 -3.06 16.83
C LEU A 99 -10.38 -4.05 17.32
N ALA A 100 -10.31 -5.32 16.91
CA ALA A 100 -11.36 -6.33 17.10
C ALA A 100 -12.02 -6.36 18.49
N ASN A 101 -11.25 -6.16 19.57
CA ASN A 101 -11.77 -6.20 20.94
C ASN A 101 -12.61 -4.96 21.35
N THR A 102 -12.60 -3.90 20.55
CA THR A 102 -13.19 -2.60 20.90
C THR A 102 -14.15 -2.07 19.85
N ARG A 103 -14.56 -2.91 18.89
CA ARG A 103 -15.49 -2.55 17.83
C ARG A 103 -16.84 -3.27 17.95
N LYS A 104 -17.88 -2.68 17.37
CA LYS A 104 -19.17 -3.31 17.10
C LYS A 104 -19.58 -2.99 15.67
N ILE A 105 -19.82 -4.01 14.88
CA ILE A 105 -20.22 -3.88 13.47
C ILE A 105 -21.70 -4.24 13.34
N ASP A 106 -22.45 -3.40 12.63
CA ASP A 106 -23.83 -3.64 12.23
C ASP A 106 -23.99 -3.44 10.72
N ALA A 107 -25.21 -3.47 10.20
CA ALA A 107 -25.47 -3.28 8.76
C ALA A 107 -25.11 -1.86 8.27
N ASP A 108 -25.08 -0.87 9.16
CA ASP A 108 -24.92 0.54 8.80
C ASP A 108 -23.50 1.08 8.97
N GLY A 109 -22.62 0.33 9.63
CA GLY A 109 -21.24 0.70 9.81
C GLY A 109 -20.60 0.08 11.05
N VAL A 110 -19.62 0.80 11.59
CA VAL A 110 -18.82 0.33 12.72
C VAL A 110 -18.71 1.38 13.81
N ILE A 111 -18.98 0.95 15.04
CA ILE A 111 -18.69 1.72 16.26
C ILE A 111 -17.36 1.22 16.81
N PHE A 112 -16.47 2.14 17.20
CA PHE A 112 -15.18 1.80 17.81
C PHE A 112 -14.77 2.83 18.85
N LYS A 113 -13.79 2.48 19.68
CA LYS A 113 -13.13 3.42 20.60
C LYS A 113 -11.83 3.93 20.02
N SER A 114 -11.59 5.23 20.15
CA SER A 114 -10.33 5.88 19.82
C SER A 114 -9.18 5.30 20.65
N HIS A 115 -8.08 4.94 19.98
CA HIS A 115 -6.85 4.52 20.65
C HIS A 115 -6.07 5.69 21.28
N ILE A 116 -6.50 6.94 21.03
CA ILE A 116 -5.84 8.16 21.53
C ILE A 116 -6.38 8.52 22.92
N ASP A 117 -7.69 8.50 23.09
CA ASP A 117 -8.38 9.03 24.29
C ASP A 117 -9.55 8.17 24.78
N GLY A 118 -9.85 7.05 24.10
CA GLY A 118 -10.94 6.14 24.48
C GLY A 118 -12.33 6.62 24.10
N SER A 119 -12.48 7.75 23.42
CA SER A 119 -13.77 8.28 22.98
C SER A 119 -14.43 7.37 21.94
N THR A 120 -15.76 7.31 21.92
CA THR A 120 -16.52 6.44 21.02
C THR A 120 -16.82 7.17 19.71
N HIS A 121 -16.55 6.52 18.59
CA HIS A 121 -16.85 7.03 17.25
C HIS A 121 -17.63 6.00 16.42
N ARG A 122 -18.27 6.48 15.35
CA ARG A 122 -18.97 5.65 14.38
C ARG A 122 -18.52 6.01 12.96
N PHE A 123 -18.07 5.00 12.22
CA PHE A 123 -17.81 5.09 10.79
C PHE A 123 -18.95 4.41 10.04
N THR A 124 -19.45 5.10 9.03
CA THR A 124 -20.39 4.58 8.02
C THR A 124 -19.77 4.83 6.64
N PRO A 125 -20.27 4.20 5.57
CA PRO A 125 -19.83 4.50 4.20
C PRO A 125 -19.82 6.00 3.88
N GLU A 126 -20.92 6.69 4.20
CA GLU A 126 -21.07 8.13 3.95
C GLU A 126 -20.05 8.95 4.76
N LYS A 127 -19.82 8.57 6.02
CA LYS A 127 -18.85 9.27 6.86
C LYS A 127 -17.41 9.04 6.38
N SER A 128 -17.06 7.84 5.94
CA SER A 128 -15.74 7.54 5.38
C SER A 128 -15.48 8.34 4.10
N ILE A 129 -16.45 8.38 3.18
CA ILE A 129 -16.34 9.17 1.96
C ILE A 129 -16.22 10.66 2.28
N GLN A 130 -17.06 11.20 3.17
CA GLN A 130 -16.97 12.61 3.57
C GLN A 130 -15.61 12.97 4.18
N ILE A 131 -15.00 12.08 4.96
CA ILE A 131 -13.66 12.28 5.53
C ILE A 131 -12.63 12.32 4.39
N GLN A 132 -12.63 11.34 3.50
CA GLN A 132 -11.69 11.28 2.38
C GLN A 132 -11.85 12.47 1.42
N GLU A 133 -13.09 12.96 1.22
CA GLU A 133 -13.36 14.18 0.48
C GLU A 133 -12.79 15.43 1.16
N ASN A 134 -12.86 15.51 2.49
CA ASN A 134 -12.24 16.60 3.25
C ASN A 134 -10.71 16.54 3.20
N LEU A 135 -10.12 15.34 3.16
CA LEU A 135 -8.69 15.16 2.97
C LEU A 135 -8.26 15.57 1.55
N GLY A 136 -9.12 15.40 0.55
CA GLY A 136 -8.86 15.82 -0.83
C GLY A 136 -7.81 14.98 -1.55
N ALA A 137 -7.71 13.68 -1.24
CA ALA A 137 -6.83 12.74 -1.92
C ALA A 137 -7.28 12.43 -3.35
N ASP A 138 -6.36 12.21 -4.28
CA ASP A 138 -6.69 11.90 -5.69
C ASP A 138 -7.41 10.57 -5.87
N ILE A 139 -7.09 9.58 -5.03
CA ILE A 139 -7.71 8.25 -5.05
C ILE A 139 -8.25 7.95 -3.65
N ILE A 140 -9.53 7.64 -3.57
CA ILE A 140 -10.24 7.31 -2.33
C ILE A 140 -10.83 5.91 -2.43
N MET A 141 -10.99 5.24 -1.30
CA MET A 141 -11.49 3.87 -1.24
C MET A 141 -12.94 3.83 -0.74
N ALA A 142 -13.77 2.97 -1.33
CA ALA A 142 -15.07 2.62 -0.78
C ALA A 142 -14.92 2.03 0.63
N PHE A 143 -15.90 2.25 1.50
CA PHE A 143 -15.86 1.67 2.84
C PHE A 143 -16.17 0.17 2.79
N ASP A 144 -15.33 -0.63 3.43
CA ASP A 144 -15.38 -2.09 3.38
C ASP A 144 -15.21 -2.71 4.76
N GLU A 145 -15.43 -4.02 4.81
CA GLU A 145 -15.16 -4.82 5.98
C GLU A 145 -14.15 -5.93 5.68
N CYS A 146 -12.95 -5.79 6.23
CA CYS A 146 -11.98 -6.87 6.26
C CYS A 146 -12.44 -7.96 7.23
N ALA A 147 -12.34 -9.23 6.83
CA ALA A 147 -12.63 -10.39 7.65
C ALA A 147 -11.36 -11.20 7.96
N ASP A 148 -11.42 -12.06 8.98
CA ASP A 148 -10.39 -13.10 9.19
C ASP A 148 -10.43 -14.07 8.01
N PRO A 149 -9.32 -14.32 7.31
CA PRO A 149 -9.28 -15.17 6.12
C PRO A 149 -9.65 -16.64 6.41
N ASN A 150 -9.65 -17.07 7.67
CA ASN A 150 -9.93 -18.46 8.06
C ASN A 150 -11.36 -18.68 8.60
N ASN A 151 -12.22 -17.65 8.63
CA ASN A 151 -13.60 -17.76 9.11
C ASN A 151 -14.59 -17.66 7.95
N SER A 152 -14.81 -18.76 7.24
CA SER A 152 -15.67 -18.82 6.04
C SER A 152 -17.09 -18.29 6.26
N GLU A 153 -17.72 -18.63 7.39
CA GLU A 153 -19.08 -18.16 7.71
C GLU A 153 -19.12 -16.63 7.84
N TYR A 154 -18.13 -16.04 8.51
CA TYR A 154 -18.06 -14.60 8.68
C TYR A 154 -17.63 -13.86 7.41
N ILE A 155 -16.77 -14.47 6.60
CA ILE A 155 -16.32 -13.89 5.33
C ILE A 155 -17.52 -13.57 4.43
N GLN A 156 -18.49 -14.49 4.33
CA GLN A 156 -19.68 -14.27 3.51
C GLN A 156 -20.49 -13.04 4.00
N LEU A 157 -20.67 -12.92 5.32
CA LEU A 157 -21.39 -11.79 5.91
C LEU A 157 -20.64 -10.46 5.71
N ALA A 158 -19.33 -10.45 5.91
CA ALA A 158 -18.49 -9.27 5.69
C ALA A 158 -18.42 -8.84 4.22
N MET A 159 -18.40 -9.82 3.30
CA MET A 159 -18.44 -9.58 1.87
C MET A 159 -19.78 -8.94 1.46
N GLN A 160 -20.91 -9.48 1.93
CA GLN A 160 -22.22 -8.89 1.63
C GLN A 160 -22.32 -7.45 2.14
N ARG A 161 -21.89 -7.18 3.39
CA ARG A 161 -21.85 -5.81 3.93
C ARG A 161 -20.93 -4.90 3.12
N THR A 162 -19.79 -5.42 2.65
CA THR A 162 -18.89 -4.66 1.76
C THR A 162 -19.57 -4.29 0.46
N HIS A 163 -20.37 -5.17 -0.13
CA HIS A 163 -21.15 -4.89 -1.34
C HIS A 163 -22.20 -3.80 -1.10
N ASP A 164 -22.99 -3.92 -0.03
CA ASP A 164 -24.00 -2.93 0.34
C ASP A 164 -23.34 -1.55 0.65
N TRP A 165 -22.18 -1.56 1.31
CA TRP A 165 -21.40 -0.36 1.62
C TRP A 165 -20.71 0.26 0.41
N ALA A 166 -20.37 -0.54 -0.61
CA ALA A 166 -19.81 -0.05 -1.86
C ALA A 166 -20.83 0.82 -2.61
N GLU A 167 -22.09 0.38 -2.72
CA GLU A 167 -23.16 1.17 -3.33
C GLU A 167 -23.44 2.46 -2.56
N ARG A 168 -23.45 2.40 -1.22
CA ARG A 168 -23.61 3.59 -0.37
C ARG A 168 -22.44 4.56 -0.52
N SER A 169 -21.21 4.04 -0.63
CA SER A 169 -20.01 4.84 -0.86
C SER A 169 -20.10 5.59 -2.20
N LEU A 170 -20.54 4.91 -3.27
CA LEU A 170 -20.78 5.53 -4.57
C LEU A 170 -21.81 6.65 -4.49
N LYS A 171 -22.93 6.42 -3.80
CA LYS A 171 -23.98 7.43 -3.64
C LYS A 171 -23.53 8.64 -2.82
N ALA A 172 -22.65 8.42 -1.84
CA ALA A 172 -22.10 9.48 -1.00
C ALA A 172 -20.99 10.29 -1.66
N HIS A 173 -20.37 9.75 -2.72
CA HIS A 173 -19.27 10.39 -3.42
C HIS A 173 -19.78 11.50 -4.34
N THR A 174 -19.29 12.71 -4.14
CA THR A 174 -19.76 13.92 -4.82
C THR A 174 -18.67 14.67 -5.57
N ARG A 175 -17.39 14.43 -5.24
CA ARG A 175 -16.25 15.12 -5.86
C ARG A 175 -15.78 14.44 -7.14
N GLU A 176 -15.82 15.16 -8.26
CA GLU A 176 -15.37 14.66 -9.57
C GLU A 176 -13.84 14.66 -9.75
N ASP A 177 -13.12 15.32 -8.83
CA ASP A 177 -11.66 15.40 -8.80
C ASP A 177 -11.02 14.37 -7.86
N GLN A 178 -11.78 13.37 -7.41
CA GLN A 178 -11.29 12.23 -6.64
C GLN A 178 -11.80 10.93 -7.27
N ALA A 179 -10.90 9.97 -7.50
CA ALA A 179 -11.27 8.66 -8.03
C ALA A 179 -11.72 7.75 -6.89
N LEU A 180 -12.93 7.21 -6.95
CA LEU A 180 -13.40 6.20 -6.01
C LEU A 180 -13.11 4.79 -6.53
N PHE A 181 -12.38 4.00 -5.74
CA PHE A 181 -12.10 2.59 -6.01
C PHE A 181 -13.00 1.69 -5.15
N GLY A 182 -13.51 0.62 -5.76
CA GLY A 182 -14.23 -0.43 -5.04
C GLY A 182 -13.27 -1.47 -4.47
N ILE A 183 -13.66 -2.18 -3.42
CA ILE A 183 -12.82 -3.18 -2.75
C ILE A 183 -13.43 -4.57 -2.89
N VAL A 184 -12.69 -5.48 -3.52
CA VAL A 184 -13.01 -6.91 -3.56
C VAL A 184 -12.60 -7.56 -2.24
N GLN A 185 -13.58 -8.14 -1.55
CA GLN A 185 -13.42 -9.00 -0.37
C GLN A 185 -13.75 -10.47 -0.72
N GLY A 186 -13.61 -11.39 0.26
CA GLY A 186 -13.91 -12.82 0.07
C GLY A 186 -12.88 -13.78 0.70
N GLY A 187 -11.94 -13.28 1.50
CA GLY A 187 -10.92 -14.12 2.16
C GLY A 187 -10.08 -14.93 1.17
N VAL A 188 -9.84 -16.20 1.46
CA VAL A 188 -9.16 -17.16 0.55
C VAL A 188 -10.13 -18.05 -0.24
N ASP A 189 -11.44 -17.83 -0.09
CA ASP A 189 -12.47 -18.57 -0.82
C ASP A 189 -12.57 -18.05 -2.27
N LEU A 190 -12.28 -18.91 -3.24
CA LEU A 190 -12.17 -18.51 -4.64
C LEU A 190 -13.53 -18.19 -5.25
N GLU A 191 -14.59 -18.89 -4.83
CA GLU A 191 -15.94 -18.66 -5.37
C GLU A 191 -16.48 -17.32 -4.86
N MET A 192 -16.31 -17.05 -3.55
CA MET A 192 -16.65 -15.75 -2.97
C MET A 192 -15.84 -14.62 -3.61
N ARG A 193 -14.54 -14.83 -3.84
CA ARG A 193 -13.66 -13.84 -4.51
C ARG A 193 -14.12 -13.53 -5.92
N VAL A 194 -14.50 -14.54 -6.69
CA VAL A 194 -15.05 -14.36 -8.04
C VAL A 194 -16.35 -13.58 -8.00
N GLY A 195 -17.32 -14.00 -7.18
CA GLY A 195 -18.60 -13.30 -7.06
C GLY A 195 -18.46 -11.84 -6.61
N SER A 196 -17.51 -11.59 -5.70
CA SER A 196 -17.18 -10.24 -5.24
C SER A 196 -16.49 -9.40 -6.31
N ALA A 197 -15.57 -9.99 -7.08
CA ALA A 197 -14.93 -9.32 -8.21
C ALA A 197 -15.95 -8.94 -9.29
N ASP A 198 -16.87 -9.84 -9.64
CA ASP A 198 -17.93 -9.58 -10.60
C ASP A 198 -18.88 -8.46 -10.12
N PHE A 199 -19.32 -8.53 -8.85
CA PHE A 199 -20.19 -7.50 -8.27
C PHE A 199 -19.53 -6.12 -8.27
N ILE A 200 -18.32 -6.00 -7.70
CA ILE A 200 -17.62 -4.72 -7.59
C ILE A 200 -17.26 -4.16 -8.97
N SER A 201 -16.95 -5.04 -9.94
CA SER A 201 -16.65 -4.63 -11.32
C SER A 201 -17.87 -4.14 -12.09
N SER A 202 -19.07 -4.61 -11.73
CA SER A 202 -20.33 -4.14 -12.32
C SER A 202 -20.67 -2.69 -11.93
N LEU A 203 -20.08 -2.19 -10.84
CA LEU A 203 -20.28 -0.85 -10.33
C LEU A 203 -19.34 0.17 -11.03
N PRO A 204 -19.73 1.46 -11.12
CA PRO A 204 -18.99 2.48 -11.86
C PRO A 204 -17.75 3.03 -11.13
N PHE A 205 -17.01 2.17 -10.42
CA PHE A 205 -15.73 2.54 -9.80
C PHE A 205 -14.65 2.82 -10.86
N LEU A 206 -13.72 3.71 -10.54
CA LEU A 206 -12.62 4.10 -11.44
C LEU A 206 -11.36 3.23 -11.28
N GLY A 207 -11.36 2.33 -10.29
CA GLY A 207 -10.33 1.34 -10.03
C GLY A 207 -10.84 0.27 -9.08
N ILE A 208 -10.12 -0.84 -8.98
CA ILE A 208 -10.52 -1.97 -8.15
C ILE A 208 -9.37 -2.34 -7.22
N ALA A 209 -9.63 -2.26 -5.93
CA ALA A 209 -8.74 -2.72 -4.88
C ALA A 209 -9.07 -4.17 -4.48
N ILE A 210 -8.05 -4.89 -4.03
CA ILE A 210 -8.13 -6.27 -3.56
C ILE A 210 -7.76 -6.23 -2.09
N GLY A 211 -8.79 -6.27 -1.24
CA GLY A 211 -8.67 -6.21 0.21
C GLY A 211 -8.69 -7.59 0.86
N GLY A 212 -8.40 -7.66 2.16
CA GLY A 212 -8.50 -8.90 2.94
C GLY A 212 -7.50 -9.99 2.55
N LEU A 213 -6.36 -9.61 2.00
CA LEU A 213 -5.17 -10.44 1.80
C LEU A 213 -4.00 -9.84 2.59
N SER A 214 -2.95 -10.63 2.79
CA SER A 214 -1.82 -10.39 3.68
C SER A 214 -2.21 -10.15 5.14
N VAL A 215 -3.26 -10.85 5.59
CA VAL A 215 -3.85 -10.71 6.94
C VAL A 215 -3.76 -11.99 7.78
N GLY A 216 -3.18 -13.06 7.24
CA GLY A 216 -2.88 -14.29 7.97
C GLY A 216 -2.82 -15.55 7.12
N GLU A 217 -3.21 -15.44 5.85
CA GLU A 217 -3.19 -16.54 4.89
C GLU A 217 -1.77 -16.86 4.37
N THR A 218 -1.62 -18.01 3.72
CA THR A 218 -0.33 -18.37 3.12
C THR A 218 -0.10 -17.61 1.81
N LYS A 219 1.17 -17.39 1.44
CA LYS A 219 1.52 -16.79 0.13
C LYS A 219 0.94 -17.56 -1.04
N LYS A 220 0.84 -18.89 -0.93
CA LYS A 220 0.23 -19.75 -1.94
C LYS A 220 -1.26 -19.44 -2.13
N ASP A 221 -1.98 -19.22 -1.03
CA ASP A 221 -3.41 -18.89 -1.09
C ASP A 221 -3.62 -17.50 -1.69
N MET A 222 -2.82 -16.51 -1.26
CA MET A 222 -2.81 -15.17 -1.86
C MET A 222 -2.58 -15.24 -3.37
N HIS A 223 -1.56 -15.97 -3.83
CA HIS A 223 -1.27 -16.11 -5.26
C HIS A 223 -2.42 -16.74 -6.03
N ARG A 224 -3.05 -17.78 -5.48
CA ARG A 224 -4.20 -18.45 -6.10
C ARG A 224 -5.41 -17.53 -6.23
N VAL A 225 -5.67 -16.70 -5.22
CA VAL A 225 -6.72 -15.66 -5.26
C VAL A 225 -6.41 -14.65 -6.36
N LEU A 226 -5.18 -14.14 -6.44
CA LEU A 226 -4.78 -13.17 -7.47
C LEU A 226 -4.91 -13.75 -8.89
N GLU A 227 -4.51 -15.00 -9.08
CA GLU A 227 -4.60 -15.70 -10.36
C GLU A 227 -6.06 -15.85 -10.83
N ILE A 228 -7.00 -16.20 -9.94
CA ILE A 228 -8.40 -16.41 -10.33
C ILE A 228 -9.15 -15.10 -10.58
N ILE A 229 -8.99 -14.08 -9.72
CA ILE A 229 -9.79 -12.85 -9.84
C ILE A 229 -9.37 -12.01 -11.04
N ASN A 230 -8.14 -12.18 -11.54
CA ASN A 230 -7.59 -11.39 -12.61
C ASN A 230 -8.47 -11.38 -13.89
N SER A 231 -9.13 -12.50 -14.23
CA SER A 231 -10.04 -12.60 -15.37
C SER A 231 -11.43 -11.98 -15.14
N HIS A 232 -11.76 -11.68 -13.87
CA HIS A 232 -13.03 -11.08 -13.46
C HIS A 232 -12.93 -9.57 -13.25
N LEU A 233 -11.70 -9.03 -13.27
CA LEU A 233 -11.45 -7.61 -13.09
C LEU A 233 -11.34 -6.90 -14.44
N PRO A 234 -12.02 -5.75 -14.63
CA PRO A 234 -12.00 -5.00 -15.88
C PRO A 234 -10.58 -4.58 -16.22
N GLU A 235 -10.18 -4.84 -17.46
CA GLU A 235 -8.82 -4.62 -17.91
C GLU A 235 -8.44 -3.13 -17.92
N ASN A 236 -9.39 -2.28 -18.29
CA ASN A 236 -9.24 -0.84 -18.41
C ASN A 236 -9.32 -0.09 -17.06
N LYS A 237 -9.20 -0.80 -15.94
CA LYS A 237 -9.14 -0.19 -14.61
C LYS A 237 -7.86 -0.63 -13.87
N PRO A 238 -7.26 0.27 -13.07
CA PRO A 238 -6.12 -0.07 -12.25
C PRO A 238 -6.53 -1.06 -11.16
N ARG A 239 -5.61 -1.97 -10.84
CA ARG A 239 -5.77 -3.01 -9.81
C ARG A 239 -4.81 -2.76 -8.66
N TYR A 240 -5.37 -2.59 -7.47
CA TYR A 240 -4.64 -2.21 -6.28
C TYR A 240 -4.63 -3.34 -5.24
N LEU A 241 -3.47 -3.93 -4.96
CA LEU A 241 -3.32 -4.91 -3.89
C LEU A 241 -2.96 -4.23 -2.57
N MET A 242 -3.87 -4.28 -1.61
CA MET A 242 -3.78 -3.51 -0.37
C MET A 242 -2.82 -4.16 0.65
N GLY A 243 -1.92 -3.38 1.23
CA GLY A 243 -1.11 -3.76 2.40
C GLY A 243 0.07 -4.71 2.12
N VAL A 244 0.42 -4.93 0.85
CA VAL A 244 1.47 -5.86 0.41
C VAL A 244 2.70 -5.09 -0.07
N GLY A 245 3.90 -5.47 0.37
CA GLY A 245 5.12 -4.78 -0.07
C GLY A 245 6.45 -5.35 0.41
N THR A 246 6.60 -6.67 0.47
CA THR A 246 7.95 -7.26 0.35
C THR A 246 8.37 -7.23 -1.12
N PRO A 247 9.68 -7.15 -1.43
CA PRO A 247 10.15 -7.24 -2.82
C PRO A 247 9.57 -8.44 -3.57
N GLU A 248 9.56 -9.62 -2.95
CA GLU A 248 9.06 -10.86 -3.53
C GLU A 248 7.56 -10.79 -3.83
N ASP A 249 6.78 -10.17 -2.95
CA ASP A 249 5.35 -9.98 -3.16
C ASP A 249 5.04 -8.98 -4.29
N LEU A 250 5.85 -7.92 -4.44
CA LEU A 250 5.69 -6.98 -5.55
C LEU A 250 5.91 -7.70 -6.87
N ILE A 251 6.98 -8.47 -6.99
CA ILE A 251 7.28 -9.25 -8.21
C ILE A 251 6.13 -10.22 -8.52
N ASN A 252 5.69 -11.00 -7.52
CA ASN A 252 4.62 -11.99 -7.69
C ASN A 252 3.24 -11.36 -7.96
N GLY A 253 2.95 -10.20 -7.37
CA GLY A 253 1.70 -9.48 -7.61
C GLY A 253 1.67 -8.88 -9.01
N ILE A 254 2.77 -8.27 -9.45
CA ILE A 254 2.87 -7.67 -10.80
C ILE A 254 2.77 -8.76 -11.87
N SER A 255 3.42 -9.92 -11.67
CA SER A 255 3.29 -11.07 -12.57
C SER A 255 1.87 -11.62 -12.66
N ARG A 256 0.98 -11.24 -11.72
CA ARG A 256 -0.45 -11.58 -11.67
C ARG A 256 -1.36 -10.39 -12.00
N GLY A 257 -0.80 -9.33 -12.58
CA GLY A 257 -1.54 -8.22 -13.15
C GLY A 257 -1.93 -7.11 -12.18
N ILE A 258 -1.29 -7.02 -11.01
CA ILE A 258 -1.47 -5.90 -10.07
C ILE A 258 -0.68 -4.67 -10.50
N ASP A 259 -1.28 -3.48 -10.35
CA ASP A 259 -0.71 -2.20 -10.76
C ASP A 259 -0.28 -1.32 -9.58
N ILE A 260 -0.95 -1.41 -8.45
CA ILE A 260 -0.71 -0.51 -7.31
C ILE A 260 -0.49 -1.37 -6.06
N PHE A 261 0.50 -0.97 -5.26
CA PHE A 261 0.82 -1.59 -3.98
C PHE A 261 1.06 -0.51 -2.94
N ASP A 262 0.82 -0.83 -1.68
CA ASP A 262 1.22 -0.02 -0.55
C ASP A 262 1.73 -0.92 0.57
N CYS A 263 2.71 -0.44 1.34
CA CYS A 263 3.08 -1.14 2.57
C CYS A 263 3.83 -0.25 3.55
N VAL A 264 3.55 -0.43 4.83
CA VAL A 264 4.34 0.18 5.92
C VAL A 264 5.70 -0.49 6.12
N LEU A 265 5.89 -1.69 5.57
CA LEU A 265 7.05 -2.55 5.82
C LEU A 265 8.40 -1.86 5.63
N PRO A 266 8.72 -1.15 4.52
CA PRO A 266 10.03 -0.51 4.33
C PRO A 266 10.43 0.43 5.48
N THR A 267 9.54 1.37 5.86
CA THR A 267 9.84 2.32 6.92
C THR A 267 9.75 1.68 8.31
N ARG A 268 8.87 0.68 8.50
CA ARG A 268 8.77 -0.06 9.76
C ARG A 268 10.03 -0.87 10.02
N LEU A 269 10.52 -1.61 9.03
CA LEU A 269 11.77 -2.37 9.11
C LEU A 269 12.96 -1.45 9.38
N ALA A 270 13.04 -0.31 8.71
CA ALA A 270 14.08 0.68 8.93
C ALA A 270 14.16 1.14 10.39
N ARG A 271 13.01 1.47 11.00
CA ARG A 271 12.93 1.82 12.43
C ARG A 271 13.17 0.64 13.38
N HIS A 272 13.12 -0.59 12.86
CA HIS A 272 13.56 -1.81 13.54
C HIS A 272 14.92 -2.31 13.01
N HIS A 273 15.75 -1.37 12.53
CA HIS A 273 17.16 -1.56 12.18
C HIS A 273 17.42 -2.55 11.04
N SER A 274 16.42 -2.82 10.21
CA SER A 274 16.53 -3.76 9.10
C SER A 274 16.54 -3.05 7.76
N ALA A 275 17.41 -3.50 6.86
CA ALA A 275 17.52 -3.01 5.49
C ALA A 275 17.17 -4.11 4.48
N PHE A 276 16.49 -3.75 3.39
CA PHE A 276 16.36 -4.63 2.22
C PHE A 276 17.69 -4.71 1.48
N SER A 277 18.00 -5.87 0.91
CA SER A 277 19.19 -6.06 0.08
C SER A 277 18.96 -7.19 -0.92
N LYS A 278 19.73 -7.16 -2.01
CA LYS A 278 19.74 -8.23 -3.02
C LYS A 278 20.27 -9.58 -2.50
N GLN A 279 20.77 -9.63 -1.26
CA GLN A 279 21.21 -10.87 -0.62
C GLN A 279 20.28 -11.27 0.54
N GLY A 280 19.09 -10.67 0.59
CA GLY A 280 18.13 -10.86 1.67
C GLY A 280 18.22 -9.78 2.74
N ARG A 281 17.33 -9.85 3.73
CA ARG A 281 17.18 -8.77 4.70
C ARG A 281 18.37 -8.69 5.66
N LEU A 282 18.99 -7.51 5.74
CA LEU A 282 20.10 -7.25 6.66
C LEU A 282 19.59 -6.69 7.98
N ASN A 283 20.08 -7.21 9.11
CA ASN A 283 19.91 -6.60 10.42
C ASN A 283 21.13 -5.74 10.76
N MET A 284 20.97 -4.42 10.72
CA MET A 284 22.06 -3.46 10.92
C MET A 284 22.59 -3.41 12.36
N MET A 285 22.01 -4.15 13.30
CA MET A 285 22.61 -4.38 14.62
C MET A 285 23.73 -5.44 14.61
N ASN A 286 23.79 -6.29 13.59
CA ASN A 286 24.69 -7.45 13.58
C ASN A 286 26.16 -7.04 13.74
N ALA A 287 26.89 -7.77 14.59
CA ALA A 287 28.28 -7.43 14.96
C ALA A 287 29.25 -7.46 13.77
N THR A 288 28.96 -8.27 12.75
CA THR A 288 29.70 -8.31 11.48
C THR A 288 29.85 -6.92 10.84
N PHE A 289 28.84 -6.05 10.99
CA PHE A 289 28.89 -4.69 10.41
C PHE A 289 29.67 -3.68 11.25
N ALA A 290 30.31 -4.05 12.37
CA ALA A 290 30.96 -3.10 13.28
C ALA A 290 32.11 -2.30 12.65
N SER A 291 32.83 -2.89 11.70
CA SER A 291 33.96 -2.27 11.01
C SER A 291 33.85 -2.41 9.48
N ASP A 292 32.64 -2.62 8.98
CA ASP A 292 32.37 -2.85 7.56
C ASP A 292 32.32 -1.51 6.79
N PRO A 293 33.29 -1.25 5.89
CA PRO A 293 33.39 0.03 5.19
C PRO A 293 32.46 0.11 3.97
N LEU A 294 31.78 -0.97 3.60
CA LEU A 294 30.90 -1.01 2.43
C LEU A 294 29.55 -0.33 2.74
N PRO A 295 28.82 0.14 1.71
CA PRO A 295 27.43 0.59 1.88
C PRO A 295 26.49 -0.60 2.17
N ILE A 296 25.21 -0.32 2.40
CA ILE A 296 24.20 -1.38 2.58
C ILE A 296 24.12 -2.27 1.33
N ASP A 297 24.11 -1.66 0.16
CA ASP A 297 24.08 -2.28 -1.17
C ASP A 297 24.96 -1.44 -2.10
N ASP A 298 25.92 -2.08 -2.76
CA ASP A 298 26.93 -1.44 -3.62
C ASP A 298 26.39 -0.99 -4.99
N GLY A 299 25.28 -1.57 -5.43
CA GLY A 299 24.53 -1.17 -6.63
C GLY A 299 23.39 -0.21 -6.34
N CYS A 300 23.25 0.29 -5.11
CA CYS A 300 22.18 1.22 -4.72
C CYS A 300 22.66 2.67 -4.80
N HIS A 301 21.88 3.52 -5.47
CA HIS A 301 22.20 4.93 -5.70
C HIS A 301 21.43 5.88 -4.77
N CYS A 302 20.83 5.39 -3.69
CA CYS A 302 20.20 6.27 -2.71
C CYS A 302 21.24 7.06 -1.91
N TYR A 303 20.81 8.19 -1.33
CA TYR A 303 21.65 9.03 -0.46
C TYR A 303 22.40 8.24 0.62
N THR A 304 21.72 7.26 1.25
CA THR A 304 22.32 6.44 2.30
C THR A 304 23.51 5.62 1.81
N CYS A 305 23.35 4.87 0.71
CA CYS A 305 24.42 4.01 0.17
C CYS A 305 25.55 4.81 -0.49
N GLN A 306 25.27 5.99 -1.05
CA GLN A 306 26.32 6.82 -1.64
C GLN A 306 27.19 7.54 -0.61
N THR A 307 26.68 7.71 0.61
CA THR A 307 27.31 8.59 1.61
C THR A 307 27.87 7.84 2.82
N PHE A 308 27.21 6.76 3.25
CA PHE A 308 27.50 6.12 4.54
C PHE A 308 27.86 4.65 4.43
N THR A 309 28.75 4.22 5.33
CA THR A 309 29.15 2.82 5.48
C THR A 309 28.20 2.07 6.42
N ARG A 310 28.18 0.73 6.29
CA ARG A 310 27.47 -0.16 7.24
C ARG A 310 27.98 0.01 8.66
N ALA A 311 29.27 0.26 8.86
CA ALA A 311 29.86 0.59 10.16
C ALA A 311 29.23 1.83 10.81
N TYR A 312 29.08 2.92 10.05
CA TYR A 312 28.46 4.13 10.56
C TYR A 312 26.98 3.92 10.88
N ILE A 313 26.24 3.28 9.97
CA ILE A 313 24.81 3.01 10.15
C ILE A 313 24.58 2.12 11.39
N ARG A 314 25.39 1.07 11.56
CA ARG A 314 25.35 0.24 12.77
C ARG A 314 25.64 1.06 14.02
N HIS A 315 26.64 1.93 13.99
CA HIS A 315 26.94 2.80 15.12
C HIS A 315 25.71 3.64 15.52
N LEU A 316 25.03 4.29 14.56
CA LEU A 316 23.82 5.06 14.82
C LEU A 316 22.70 4.19 15.42
N VAL A 317 22.51 2.98 14.89
CA VAL A 317 21.54 2.01 15.43
C VAL A 317 21.84 1.66 16.88
N VAL A 318 23.09 1.32 17.20
CA VAL A 318 23.52 0.94 18.57
C VAL A 318 23.42 2.13 19.52
N ALA A 319 23.75 3.33 19.05
CA ALA A 319 23.63 4.58 19.79
C ALA A 319 22.16 5.04 19.94
N LYS A 320 21.22 4.42 19.23
CA LYS A 320 19.78 4.78 19.18
C LYS A 320 19.52 6.19 18.64
N GLU A 321 20.36 6.62 17.70
CA GLU A 321 20.21 7.90 17.02
C GLU A 321 19.05 7.87 16.02
N MET A 322 18.20 8.90 16.04
CA MET A 322 17.03 9.00 15.14
C MET A 322 17.41 8.96 13.66
N LEU A 323 18.63 9.42 13.34
CA LEU A 323 19.18 9.41 11.99
C LEU A 323 19.25 7.99 11.40
N ALA A 324 19.46 6.96 12.22
CA ALA A 324 19.45 5.57 11.75
C ALA A 324 18.14 5.21 11.05
N GLY A 325 17.00 5.56 11.67
CA GLY A 325 15.68 5.30 11.11
C GLY A 325 15.43 6.05 9.81
N THR A 326 15.94 7.28 9.70
CA THR A 326 15.86 8.11 8.48
C THR A 326 16.66 7.48 7.34
N LEU A 327 17.95 7.21 7.56
CA LEU A 327 18.84 6.65 6.53
C LEU A 327 18.37 5.27 6.05
N LEU A 328 17.91 4.41 6.96
CA LEU A 328 17.37 3.11 6.60
C LEU A 328 16.02 3.21 5.88
N SER A 329 15.21 4.21 6.20
CA SER A 329 13.94 4.42 5.49
C SER A 329 14.17 4.93 4.08
N ILE A 330 15.11 5.85 3.88
CA ILE A 330 15.55 6.29 2.54
C ILE A 330 15.97 5.08 1.70
N HIS A 331 16.85 4.23 2.24
CA HIS A 331 17.32 3.02 1.54
C HIS A 331 16.18 2.05 1.22
N ASN A 332 15.36 1.68 2.21
CA ASN A 332 14.30 0.69 2.00
C ASN A 332 13.20 1.19 1.05
N LEU A 333 12.87 2.48 1.10
CA LEU A 333 11.92 3.08 0.17
C LEU A 333 12.50 3.11 -1.25
N HIS A 334 13.77 3.52 -1.40
CA HIS A 334 14.47 3.49 -2.67
C HIS A 334 14.42 2.10 -3.30
N ALA A 335 14.74 1.06 -2.52
CA ALA A 335 14.77 -0.32 -2.99
C ALA A 335 13.43 -0.76 -3.63
N LEU A 336 12.30 -0.45 -3.00
CA LEU A 336 10.98 -0.84 -3.54
C LEU A 336 10.54 0.03 -4.71
N VAL A 337 10.80 1.34 -4.64
CA VAL A 337 10.46 2.28 -5.71
C VAL A 337 11.24 1.96 -6.98
N GLU A 338 12.56 1.73 -6.87
CA GLU A 338 13.40 1.35 -8.00
C GLU A 338 13.08 -0.04 -8.54
N LEU A 339 12.80 -1.03 -7.69
CA LEU A 339 12.38 -2.36 -8.14
C LEU A 339 11.13 -2.27 -9.03
N VAL A 340 10.13 -1.50 -8.61
CA VAL A 340 8.90 -1.36 -9.39
C VAL A 340 9.12 -0.58 -10.69
N LYS A 341 9.99 0.43 -10.70
CA LYS A 341 10.42 1.12 -11.93
C LYS A 341 11.13 0.16 -12.89
N GLU A 342 12.08 -0.63 -12.40
CA GLU A 342 12.80 -1.63 -13.20
C GLU A 342 11.84 -2.64 -13.82
N ILE A 343 10.89 -3.15 -13.03
CA ILE A 343 9.85 -4.08 -13.52
C ILE A 343 8.99 -3.41 -14.61
N ARG A 344 8.60 -2.14 -14.44
CA ARG A 344 7.87 -1.41 -15.46
C ARG A 344 8.64 -1.35 -16.78
N GLU A 345 9.93 -1.03 -16.75
CA GLU A 345 10.77 -0.99 -17.95
C GLU A 345 10.89 -2.38 -18.61
N MET A 346 10.99 -3.44 -17.82
CA MET A 346 10.98 -4.82 -18.34
C MET A 346 9.64 -5.18 -19.00
N ILE A 347 8.51 -4.73 -18.47
CA ILE A 347 7.19 -4.94 -19.09
C ILE A 347 7.08 -4.17 -20.40
N LEU A 348 7.55 -2.92 -20.44
CA LEU A 348 7.57 -2.10 -21.66
C LEU A 348 8.46 -2.72 -22.76
N ALA A 349 9.57 -3.33 -22.37
CA ALA A 349 10.48 -4.04 -23.28
C ALA A 349 10.02 -5.47 -23.64
N GLY A 350 8.98 -5.99 -22.99
CA GLY A 350 8.45 -7.34 -23.25
C GLY A 350 9.30 -8.48 -22.70
N ILE A 351 10.15 -8.22 -21.70
CA ILE A 351 11.12 -9.19 -21.12
C ILE A 351 10.87 -9.50 -19.64
N PHE A 352 9.80 -9.00 -19.03
CA PHE A 352 9.55 -9.18 -17.59
C PHE A 352 9.36 -10.64 -17.18
N GLU A 353 8.50 -11.39 -17.87
CA GLU A 353 8.10 -12.76 -17.51
C GLU A 353 9.30 -13.72 -17.48
N GLU A 354 10.18 -13.66 -18.47
CA GLU A 354 11.41 -14.46 -18.51
C GLU A 354 12.42 -14.06 -17.41
N ASN A 355 12.37 -12.81 -16.94
CA ASN A 355 13.25 -12.29 -15.90
C ASN A 355 12.68 -12.44 -14.48
N VAL A 356 11.42 -12.87 -14.30
CA VAL A 356 10.82 -13.09 -12.97
C VAL A 356 11.66 -14.04 -12.09
N PRO A 357 12.16 -15.20 -12.56
CA PRO A 357 12.99 -16.07 -11.73
C PRO A 357 14.28 -15.39 -11.24
N MET A 358 14.94 -14.61 -12.11
CA MET A 358 16.12 -13.83 -11.75
C MET A 358 15.79 -12.76 -10.70
N LEU A 359 14.67 -12.05 -10.86
CA LEU A 359 14.23 -11.04 -9.89
C LEU A 359 13.94 -11.66 -8.52
N LEU A 360 13.27 -12.82 -8.49
CA LEU A 360 12.94 -13.53 -7.26
C LEU A 360 14.18 -14.10 -6.56
N ASP A 361 15.16 -14.59 -7.32
CA ASP A 361 16.46 -15.00 -6.78
C ASP A 361 17.20 -13.80 -6.17
N ARG A 362 17.31 -12.71 -6.95
CA ARG A 362 17.96 -11.47 -6.52
C ARG A 362 17.30 -10.82 -5.32
N TRP A 363 15.99 -10.92 -5.14
CA TRP A 363 15.29 -10.28 -4.01
C TRP A 363 14.82 -11.28 -2.95
N GLY A 364 15.25 -12.53 -3.05
CA GLY A 364 14.85 -13.58 -2.12
C GLY A 364 15.24 -13.28 -0.67
N ASN A 365 14.51 -13.90 0.26
CA ASN A 365 14.75 -13.86 1.70
C ASN A 365 14.57 -12.48 2.36
N ASN A 366 13.99 -11.49 1.69
CA ASN A 366 13.67 -10.20 2.30
C ASN A 366 12.42 -10.30 3.21
N ALA A 367 11.53 -11.26 2.95
CA ALA A 367 10.43 -11.61 3.83
C ALA A 367 10.90 -12.32 5.13
N ASN A 368 11.98 -13.10 5.07
CA ASN A 368 12.38 -14.01 6.14
C ASN A 368 13.03 -13.26 7.33
N ARG A 369 12.62 -13.59 8.56
CA ARG A 369 13.43 -13.38 9.78
C ARG A 369 14.38 -14.55 9.90
N GLU A 370 15.43 -14.58 9.09
CA GLU A 370 16.55 -15.43 9.49
C GLU A 370 17.04 -14.95 10.85
N LYS A 371 16.99 -15.85 11.84
CA LYS A 371 17.71 -15.69 13.09
C LYS A 371 19.18 -15.94 12.77
N GLN A 372 19.88 -14.93 12.26
CA GLN A 372 21.34 -14.92 12.26
C GLN A 372 21.84 -14.37 13.59
#